data_AF-K7AIX6-F1
#
_entry.id   AF-K7AIX6-F1
#
_cell.length_a   1.000
_cell.length_b   1.000
_cell.length_c   1.000
_cell.angle_alpha   90.00
_cell.angle_beta   90.00
_cell.angle_gamma   90.00
#
_symmetry.space_group_name_H-M   'P 1'
#
loop_
_entity.id
_entity.type
_entity.pdbx_description
1 polymer ?
#
loop_
_entity_poly.entity_id
_entity_poly.type
_entity_poly.pdbx_seq_one_letter_code
_entity_poly.pdbx_strand_id
1 'polypeptide(L)'
;MDDFLKGVYISEVKKQCEFGLAAIKYLNHALQQTNNRDLEKEESSFYHSEVFRQIHSFLTHASNVSRIIWPPQFRQKKKETDEEYEQRLQQNDKVVRGRVLKEEYDLDDSNPLKQRTLRDHLEHYDERLDHWRNNNTNRVIVSDIIGPANTIVGPAESGLMRWFDPTRNVFKFRGEEFDLQTIATSIDAILSTSRTLENELRERRFNTA
;
A
#
# COMPACT_ATOMS: atom_id res chain seq x y z
N MET A 1 -10.97 -9.87 21.38
CA MET A 1 -11.89 -9.55 20.26
C MET A 1 -12.67 -10.81 19.95
N ASP A 2 -14.00 -10.75 19.94
CA ASP A 2 -14.84 -11.92 19.64
C ASP A 2 -14.79 -12.31 18.15
N ASP A 3 -15.28 -13.52 17.84
CA ASP A 3 -15.28 -14.06 16.48
C ASP A 3 -16.17 -13.27 15.51
N PHE A 4 -17.18 -12.54 16.02
CA PHE A 4 -17.98 -11.63 15.19
C PHE A 4 -17.09 -10.52 14.61
N LEU A 5 -16.44 -9.77 15.50
CA LEU A 5 -15.57 -8.65 15.15
C LEU A 5 -14.35 -9.09 14.34
N LYS A 6 -13.73 -10.24 14.68
CA LYS A 6 -12.65 -10.81 13.85
C LYS A 6 -13.09 -11.00 12.41
N GLY A 7 -14.28 -11.59 12.21
CA GLY A 7 -14.84 -11.83 10.88
C GLY A 7 -15.06 -10.54 10.09
N VAL A 8 -15.50 -9.45 10.73
CA VAL A 8 -15.67 -8.14 10.07
C VAL A 8 -14.33 -7.62 9.54
N TYR A 9 -13.29 -7.62 10.36
CA TYR A 9 -11.97 -7.15 9.93
C TYR A 9 -11.31 -8.04 8.89
N ILE A 10 -11.43 -9.37 9.03
CA ILE A 10 -10.89 -10.33 8.06
C ILE A 10 -11.59 -10.14 6.70
N SER A 11 -12.90 -9.94 6.69
CA SER A 11 -13.64 -9.70 5.44
C SER A 11 -13.23 -8.39 4.77
N GLU A 12 -12.98 -7.34 5.54
CA GLU A 12 -12.44 -6.09 5.00
C GLU A 12 -11.01 -6.25 4.46
N VAL A 13 -10.12 -6.93 5.19
CA VAL A 13 -8.76 -7.24 4.72
C VAL A 13 -8.81 -8.01 3.40
N LYS A 14 -9.65 -9.05 3.33
CA LYS A 14 -9.89 -9.82 2.10
C LYS A 14 -10.32 -8.90 0.95
N LYS A 15 -11.31 -8.04 1.19
CA LYS A 15 -11.86 -7.14 0.17
C LYS A 15 -10.80 -6.17 -0.37
N GLN A 16 -10.00 -5.58 0.52
CA GLN A 16 -8.89 -4.71 0.12
C GLN A 16 -7.83 -5.49 -0.68
N CYS A 17 -7.51 -6.72 -0.29
CA CYS A 17 -6.60 -7.56 -1.08
C CYS A 17 -7.15 -7.88 -2.48
N GLU A 18 -8.45 -8.19 -2.59
CA GLU A 18 -9.12 -8.42 -3.88
C GLU A 18 -9.03 -7.19 -4.80
N PHE A 19 -9.28 -6.00 -4.26
CA PHE A 19 -9.14 -4.75 -5.02
C PHE A 19 -7.70 -4.48 -5.44
N GLY A 20 -6.74 -4.71 -4.53
CA GLY A 20 -5.31 -4.57 -4.84
C GLY A 20 -4.87 -5.49 -5.98
N LEU A 21 -5.23 -6.78 -5.94
CA LEU A 21 -4.87 -7.72 -7.00
C LEU A 21 -5.62 -7.46 -8.30
N ALA A 22 -6.86 -6.95 -8.24
CA ALA A 22 -7.56 -6.48 -9.43
C ALA A 22 -6.83 -5.31 -10.10
N ALA A 23 -6.34 -4.34 -9.31
CA ALA A 23 -5.53 -3.25 -9.81
C ALA A 23 -4.23 -3.74 -10.47
N ILE A 24 -3.56 -4.76 -9.93
CA ILE A 24 -2.40 -5.40 -10.58
C ILE A 24 -2.77 -6.02 -11.93
N LYS A 25 -3.92 -6.70 -12.03
CA LYS A 25 -4.39 -7.25 -13.32
C LYS A 25 -4.60 -6.15 -14.36
N TYR A 26 -5.23 -5.04 -13.97
CA TYR A 26 -5.43 -3.90 -14.87
C TYR A 26 -4.13 -3.15 -15.18
N LEU A 27 -3.19 -3.09 -14.25
CA LEU A 27 -1.83 -2.56 -14.48
C LEU A 27 -1.13 -3.36 -15.58
N ASN A 28 -1.12 -4.69 -15.46
CA ASN A 28 -0.51 -5.56 -16.45
C ASN A 28 -1.15 -5.39 -17.84
N HIS A 29 -2.48 -5.25 -17.90
CA HIS A 29 -3.18 -4.94 -19.14
C HIS A 29 -2.76 -3.57 -19.71
N ALA A 30 -2.73 -2.52 -18.89
CA ALA A 30 -2.31 -1.19 -19.33
C ALA A 30 -0.86 -1.19 -19.86
N LEU A 31 0.05 -1.88 -19.19
CA LEU A 31 1.45 -2.03 -19.63
C LEU A 31 1.57 -2.74 -20.98
N GLN A 32 0.78 -3.80 -21.21
CA GLN A 32 0.75 -4.45 -22.52
C GLN A 32 0.33 -3.46 -23.63
N GLN A 33 -0.68 -2.63 -23.35
CA GLN A 33 -1.18 -1.65 -24.31
C GLN A 33 -0.20 -0.48 -24.54
N THR A 34 0.61 -0.09 -23.55
CA THR A 34 1.66 0.93 -23.77
C THR A 34 2.71 0.54 -24.80
N ASN A 35 2.85 -0.76 -25.11
CA ASN A 35 3.74 -1.26 -26.16
C ASN A 35 3.05 -1.49 -27.51
N ASN A 36 1.73 -1.27 -27.58
CA ASN A 36 0.94 -1.47 -28.79
C ASN A 36 1.13 -0.29 -29.74
N ARG A 37 1.68 -0.55 -30.93
CA ARG A 37 2.01 0.46 -31.94
C ARG A 37 0.83 0.86 -32.81
N ASP A 38 -0.28 0.11 -32.73
CA ASP A 38 -1.47 0.34 -33.54
C ASP A 38 -2.45 1.32 -32.87
N LEU A 39 -2.19 1.71 -31.62
CA LEU A 39 -3.03 2.64 -30.87
C LEU A 39 -2.92 4.06 -31.41
N GLU A 40 -4.06 4.75 -31.43
CA GLU A 40 -4.07 6.19 -31.66
C GLU A 40 -3.43 6.93 -30.47
N LYS A 41 -3.04 8.19 -30.70
CA LYS A 41 -2.36 9.00 -29.68
C LYS A 41 -3.18 9.14 -28.40
N GLU A 42 -4.49 9.30 -28.51
CA GLU A 42 -5.39 9.43 -27.36
C GLU A 42 -5.46 8.13 -26.56
N GLU A 43 -5.55 6.98 -27.23
CA GLU A 43 -5.54 5.67 -26.59
C GLU A 43 -4.20 5.38 -25.90
N SER A 44 -3.09 5.71 -26.55
CA SER A 44 -1.75 5.59 -25.95
C SER A 44 -1.63 6.43 -24.67
N SER A 45 -2.10 7.69 -24.71
CA SER A 45 -2.13 8.57 -23.53
C SER A 45 -3.07 8.05 -22.42
N PHE A 46 -4.19 7.43 -22.80
CA PHE A 46 -5.11 6.79 -21.88
C PHE A 46 -4.39 5.66 -21.12
N TYR A 47 -3.79 4.69 -21.82
CA TYR A 47 -3.09 3.58 -21.17
C TYR A 47 -1.88 4.00 -20.34
N HIS A 48 -1.18 5.05 -20.76
CA HIS A 48 -0.11 5.65 -19.94
C HIS A 48 -0.64 6.17 -18.60
N SER A 49 -1.75 6.92 -18.63
CA SER A 49 -2.41 7.41 -17.41
C SER A 49 -2.93 6.25 -16.55
N GLU A 50 -3.38 5.20 -17.23
CA GLU A 50 -3.93 3.99 -16.64
C GLU A 50 -2.89 3.23 -15.82
N VAL A 51 -1.63 3.16 -16.26
CA VAL A 51 -0.52 2.58 -15.47
C VAL A 51 -0.44 3.22 -14.09
N PHE A 52 -0.37 4.56 -14.02
CA PHE A 52 -0.25 5.25 -12.73
C PHE A 52 -1.53 5.21 -11.92
N ARG A 53 -2.69 5.21 -12.57
CA ARG A 53 -3.98 5.04 -11.89
C ARG A 53 -4.06 3.68 -11.20
N GLN A 54 -3.64 2.61 -11.87
CA GLN A 54 -3.66 1.26 -11.32
C GLN A 54 -2.58 1.04 -10.26
N ILE A 55 -1.38 1.61 -10.41
CA ILE A 55 -0.37 1.64 -9.34
C ILE A 55 -0.94 2.34 -8.10
N HIS A 56 -1.55 3.52 -8.28
CA HIS A 56 -2.14 4.26 -7.16
C HIS A 56 -3.26 3.46 -6.47
N SER A 57 -4.16 2.84 -7.25
CA SER A 57 -5.22 1.98 -6.72
C SER A 57 -4.64 0.80 -5.93
N PHE A 58 -3.67 0.08 -6.51
CA PHE A 58 -3.00 -1.05 -5.86
C PHE A 58 -2.39 -0.63 -4.51
N LEU A 59 -1.61 0.45 -4.50
CA LEU A 59 -0.94 0.93 -3.30
C LEU A 59 -1.90 1.50 -2.25
N THR A 60 -3.01 2.08 -2.67
CA THR A 60 -4.08 2.52 -1.76
C THR A 60 -4.68 1.33 -1.03
N HIS A 61 -5.01 0.27 -1.75
CA HIS A 61 -5.58 -0.94 -1.16
C HIS A 61 -4.54 -1.69 -0.28
N ALA A 62 -3.28 -1.72 -0.70
CA ALA A 62 -2.19 -2.24 0.14
C ALA A 62 -2.01 -1.43 1.44
N SER A 63 -2.11 -0.10 1.36
CA SER A 63 -2.09 0.80 2.51
C SER A 63 -3.26 0.55 3.47
N ASN A 64 -4.45 0.28 2.95
CA ASN A 64 -5.62 -0.04 3.77
C ASN A 64 -5.43 -1.35 4.54
N VAL A 65 -4.93 -2.41 3.88
CA VAL A 65 -4.54 -3.67 4.54
C VAL A 65 -3.52 -3.38 5.64
N SER A 66 -2.49 -2.59 5.32
CA SER A 66 -1.45 -2.19 6.28
C SER A 66 -2.03 -1.47 7.50
N ARG A 67 -2.95 -0.51 7.32
CA ARG A 67 -3.58 0.24 8.42
C ARG A 67 -4.43 -0.64 9.33
N ILE A 68 -5.06 -1.68 8.78
CA ILE A 68 -5.87 -2.62 9.56
C ILE A 68 -4.97 -3.49 10.44
N ILE A 69 -3.93 -4.11 9.85
CA ILE A 69 -3.02 -5.07 10.52
C ILE A 69 -1.94 -4.38 11.37
N TRP A 70 -1.29 -3.34 10.84
CA TRP A 70 -0.26 -2.52 11.51
C TRP A 70 -0.72 -1.06 11.73
N PRO A 71 -1.68 -0.82 12.64
CA PRO A 71 -2.19 0.52 12.88
C PRO A 71 -1.08 1.49 13.32
N PRO A 72 -1.22 2.79 13.00
CA PRO A 72 -0.32 3.82 13.51
C PRO A 72 -0.33 3.81 15.03
N GLN A 73 0.83 3.61 15.63
CA GLN A 73 1.01 3.60 17.09
C GLN A 73 1.03 5.02 17.64
N PHE A 74 0.50 5.21 18.84
CA PHE A 74 0.61 6.49 19.53
C PHE A 74 2.00 6.64 20.10
N ARG A 75 2.50 7.89 20.12
CA ARG A 75 3.69 8.21 20.89
C ARG A 75 3.37 8.22 22.38
N GLN A 76 4.34 7.82 23.19
CA GLN A 76 4.30 8.02 24.64
C GLN A 76 4.21 9.52 24.93
N LYS A 77 3.38 9.90 25.90
CA LYS A 77 3.26 11.31 26.29
C LYS A 77 4.46 11.71 27.14
N LYS A 78 4.84 13.00 27.10
CA LYS A 78 6.04 13.54 27.78
C LYS A 78 6.12 13.26 29.31
N LYS A 79 4.99 12.96 29.96
CA LYS A 79 4.91 12.71 31.42
C LYS A 79 4.32 11.33 31.77
N GLU A 80 4.15 10.47 30.77
CA GLU A 80 3.56 9.14 30.95
C GLU A 80 4.66 8.13 31.21
N THR A 81 4.53 7.32 32.26
CA THR A 81 5.49 6.24 32.53
C THR A 81 5.36 5.13 31.49
N ASP A 82 6.35 4.25 31.40
CA ASP A 82 6.30 3.10 30.47
C ASP A 82 5.12 2.17 30.81
N GLU A 83 4.82 1.99 32.09
CA GLU A 83 3.69 1.19 32.57
C GLU A 83 2.35 1.81 32.19
N GLU A 84 2.19 3.14 32.36
CA GLU A 84 0.99 3.87 31.93
C GLU A 84 0.81 3.82 30.41
N TYR A 85 1.92 3.94 29.66
CA TYR A 85 1.92 3.83 28.21
C TYR A 85 1.45 2.45 27.75
N GLU A 86 2.01 1.38 28.32
CA GLU A 86 1.63 0.00 27.98
C GLU A 86 0.18 -0.30 28.35
N GLN A 87 -0.30 0.14 29.52
CA GLN A 87 -1.71 0.01 29.90
C GLN A 87 -2.64 0.72 28.90
N ARG A 88 -2.27 1.94 28.46
CA ARG A 88 -3.05 2.67 27.47
C ARG A 88 -3.04 1.97 26.10
N LEU A 89 -1.93 1.37 25.69
CA LEU A 89 -1.87 0.59 24.45
C LEU A 89 -2.75 -0.65 24.52
N GLN A 90 -2.76 -1.37 25.65
CA GLN A 90 -3.58 -2.57 25.85
C GLN A 90 -5.08 -2.31 25.77
N GLN A 91 -5.52 -1.12 26.15
CA GLN A 91 -6.93 -0.71 26.10
C GLN A 91 -7.34 -0.08 24.77
N ASN A 92 -6.39 0.12 23.85
CA ASN A 92 -6.68 0.83 22.62
C ASN A 92 -7.15 -0.09 21.49
N ASP A 93 -8.36 0.15 20.98
CA ASP A 93 -9.02 -0.71 19.99
C ASP A 93 -8.17 -1.03 18.76
N LYS A 94 -7.47 -0.04 18.17
CA LYS A 94 -6.62 -0.31 17.00
C LYS A 94 -5.40 -1.15 17.38
N VAL A 95 -4.81 -0.98 18.57
CA VAL A 95 -3.66 -1.78 19.01
C VAL A 95 -4.09 -3.22 19.28
N VAL A 96 -5.22 -3.40 19.99
CA VAL A 96 -5.81 -4.71 20.24
C VAL A 96 -6.15 -5.40 18.93
N ARG A 97 -6.81 -4.70 17.99
CA ARG A 97 -7.07 -5.20 16.63
C ARG A 97 -5.79 -5.63 15.92
N GLY A 98 -4.77 -4.78 15.91
CA GLY A 98 -3.51 -5.10 15.23
C GLY A 98 -2.82 -6.35 15.80
N ARG A 99 -2.82 -6.52 17.13
CA ARG A 99 -2.25 -7.70 17.79
C ARG A 99 -3.01 -8.98 17.40
N VAL A 100 -4.33 -8.99 17.57
CA VAL A 100 -5.19 -10.11 17.16
C VAL A 100 -5.05 -10.40 15.65
N LEU A 101 -5.04 -9.33 14.85
CA LEU A 101 -4.70 -9.26 13.42
C LEU A 101 -3.49 -10.13 13.07
N LYS A 102 -2.37 -9.74 13.63
CA LYS A 102 -1.08 -10.37 13.35
C LYS A 102 -1.01 -11.80 13.83
N GLU A 103 -1.64 -12.12 14.96
CA GLU A 103 -1.70 -13.50 15.48
C GLU A 103 -2.52 -14.41 14.55
N GLU A 104 -3.71 -13.98 14.10
CA GLU A 104 -4.56 -14.80 13.22
C GLU A 104 -3.92 -15.03 11.83
N TYR A 105 -3.15 -14.06 11.34
CA TYR A 105 -2.48 -14.17 10.04
C TYR A 105 -1.04 -14.72 10.11
N ASP A 106 -0.52 -14.99 11.31
CA ASP A 106 0.88 -15.34 11.55
C ASP A 106 1.87 -14.34 10.90
N LEU A 107 1.62 -13.05 11.11
CA LEU A 107 2.39 -11.95 10.52
C LEU A 107 3.30 -11.29 11.54
N ASP A 108 4.55 -11.11 11.16
CA ASP A 108 5.52 -10.35 11.93
C ASP A 108 5.76 -8.95 11.35
N ASP A 109 6.74 -8.29 11.93
CA ASP A 109 7.12 -6.92 11.63
C ASP A 109 8.15 -6.81 10.48
N SER A 110 8.50 -7.93 9.83
CA SER A 110 9.33 -8.00 8.61
C SER A 110 8.51 -7.91 7.32
N ASN A 111 7.18 -8.05 7.42
CA ASN A 111 6.29 -7.99 6.26
C ASN A 111 6.38 -6.64 5.52
N PRO A 112 6.46 -6.63 4.16
CA PRO A 112 6.63 -5.40 3.38
C PRO A 112 5.50 -4.39 3.57
N LEU A 113 4.28 -4.83 3.89
CA LEU A 113 3.14 -3.94 4.10
C LEU A 113 3.26 -3.12 5.39
N LYS A 114 4.13 -3.48 6.34
CA LYS A 114 4.35 -2.66 7.54
C LYS A 114 4.97 -1.30 7.20
N GLN A 115 5.74 -1.19 6.11
CA GLN A 115 6.48 0.02 5.78
C GLN A 115 5.51 1.18 5.47
N ARG A 116 5.52 2.20 6.34
CA ARG A 116 4.57 3.33 6.28
C ARG A 116 4.93 4.37 5.24
N THR A 117 6.18 4.41 4.80
CA THR A 117 6.70 5.50 3.96
C THR A 117 5.91 5.64 2.66
N LEU A 118 5.56 4.52 2.03
CA LEU A 118 4.77 4.52 0.80
C LEU A 118 3.39 5.15 0.99
N ARG A 119 2.68 4.72 2.02
CA ARG A 119 1.38 5.28 2.39
C ARG A 119 1.48 6.77 2.68
N ASP A 120 2.48 7.16 3.46
CA ASP A 120 2.65 8.55 3.87
C ASP A 120 2.95 9.45 2.66
N HIS A 121 3.61 8.93 1.61
CA HIS A 121 3.80 9.65 0.34
C HIS A 121 2.51 9.81 -0.46
N LEU A 122 1.65 8.78 -0.50
CA LEU A 122 0.38 8.86 -1.23
C LEU A 122 -0.61 9.81 -0.58
N GLU A 123 -0.67 9.83 0.75
CA GLU A 123 -1.62 10.65 1.50
C GLU A 123 -1.25 12.13 1.55
N HIS A 124 0.05 12.45 1.63
CA HIS A 124 0.53 13.82 1.75
C HIS A 124 1.10 14.34 0.43
N TYR A 125 0.57 13.89 -0.72
CA TYR A 125 1.09 14.26 -2.04
C TYR A 125 1.07 15.79 -2.25
N ASP A 126 0.05 16.48 -1.74
CA ASP A 126 -0.07 17.94 -1.74
C ASP A 126 1.05 18.61 -0.93
N GLU A 127 1.32 18.16 0.29
CA GLU A 127 2.43 18.68 1.11
C GLU A 127 3.79 18.43 0.43
N ARG A 128 3.91 17.32 -0.29
CA ARG A 128 5.12 16.98 -1.06
C ARG A 128 5.31 17.92 -2.24
N LEU A 129 4.22 18.35 -2.89
CA LEU A 129 4.25 19.40 -3.92
C LEU A 129 4.64 20.76 -3.33
N ASP A 130 4.09 21.14 -2.17
CA ASP A 130 4.47 22.38 -1.49
C ASP A 130 5.95 22.39 -1.08
N HIS A 131 6.44 21.26 -0.57
CA HIS A 131 7.86 21.09 -0.29
C HIS A 131 8.69 21.25 -1.56
N TRP A 132 8.32 20.61 -2.67
CA TRP A 132 9.03 20.79 -3.94
C TRP A 132 9.02 22.26 -4.39
N ARG A 133 7.86 22.93 -4.32
CA ARG A 133 7.70 24.35 -4.68
C ARG A 133 8.64 25.26 -3.90
N ASN A 134 8.81 24.99 -2.60
CA ASN A 134 9.60 25.83 -1.70
C ASN A 134 11.11 25.55 -1.76
N ASN A 135 11.53 24.34 -2.17
CA ASN A 135 12.91 23.88 -2.02
C ASN A 135 13.64 23.56 -3.34
N ASN A 136 12.94 23.49 -4.48
CA ASN A 136 13.57 23.13 -5.76
C ASN A 136 14.06 24.38 -6.50
N THR A 137 15.38 24.61 -6.48
CA THR A 137 16.04 25.76 -7.12
C THR A 137 15.95 25.75 -8.64
N ASN A 138 15.89 24.58 -9.27
CA ASN A 138 15.91 24.44 -10.73
C ASN A 138 14.50 24.47 -11.35
N ARG A 139 13.44 24.46 -10.52
CA ARG A 139 12.02 24.43 -10.94
C ARG A 139 11.67 23.30 -11.91
N VAL A 140 12.40 22.18 -11.84
CA VAL A 140 12.13 20.99 -12.64
C VAL A 140 11.29 20.01 -11.82
N ILE A 141 10.15 19.60 -12.39
CA ILE A 141 9.31 18.52 -11.89
C ILE A 141 9.07 17.53 -13.03
N VAL A 142 9.26 16.25 -12.75
CA VAL A 142 8.94 15.18 -13.68
C VAL A 142 8.07 14.16 -12.96
N SER A 143 7.01 13.75 -13.63
CA SER A 143 6.05 12.80 -13.13
C SER A 143 5.63 11.87 -14.25
N ASP A 144 5.07 10.73 -13.87
CA ASP A 144 4.49 9.72 -14.75
C ASP A 144 5.48 9.16 -15.77
N ILE A 145 6.71 8.89 -15.34
CA ILE A 145 7.75 8.28 -16.19
C ILE A 145 7.58 6.76 -16.18
N ILE A 146 7.50 6.14 -17.35
CA ILE A 146 7.55 4.68 -17.50
C ILE A 146 8.88 4.31 -18.18
N GLY A 147 9.70 3.49 -17.53
CA GLY A 147 10.97 3.01 -18.09
C GLY A 147 12.06 2.72 -17.06
N PRO A 148 13.23 2.21 -17.48
CA PRO A 148 14.33 1.84 -16.59
C PRO A 148 15.00 3.07 -15.95
N ALA A 149 15.66 2.89 -14.80
CA ALA A 149 16.18 3.94 -13.91
C ALA A 149 17.13 5.03 -14.49
N ASN A 150 17.40 5.07 -15.80
CA ASN A 150 18.26 6.05 -16.46
C ASN A 150 17.58 6.79 -17.63
N THR A 151 16.25 6.67 -17.78
CA THR A 151 15.51 7.35 -18.87
C THR A 151 15.67 8.88 -18.84
N ILE A 152 15.83 9.46 -17.64
CA ILE A 152 15.94 10.91 -17.43
C ILE A 152 17.12 11.19 -16.49
N VAL A 153 17.97 12.14 -16.87
CA VAL A 153 19.12 12.63 -16.09
C VAL A 153 18.90 14.11 -15.79
N GLY A 154 19.24 14.56 -14.57
CA GLY A 154 19.29 15.99 -14.22
C GLY A 154 18.34 16.48 -13.12
N PRO A 155 17.08 16.01 -13.00
CA PRO A 155 16.21 16.43 -11.91
C PRO A 155 16.74 15.94 -10.55
N ALA A 156 16.69 16.80 -9.54
CA ALA A 156 16.88 16.36 -8.15
C ALA A 156 15.79 15.35 -7.77
N GLU A 157 16.10 14.42 -6.86
CA GLU A 157 15.15 13.39 -6.42
C GLU A 157 13.83 13.97 -5.92
N SER A 158 13.86 15.14 -5.28
CA SER A 158 12.68 15.86 -4.81
C SER A 158 11.72 16.31 -5.91
N GLY A 159 12.18 16.42 -7.16
CA GLY A 159 11.40 16.75 -8.35
C GLY A 159 11.01 15.53 -9.20
N LEU A 160 11.43 14.32 -8.83
CA LEU A 160 11.01 13.07 -9.46
C LEU A 160 9.79 12.52 -8.69
N MET A 161 8.59 12.86 -9.14
CA MET A 161 7.36 12.55 -8.41
C MET A 161 6.93 11.10 -8.57
N ARG A 162 6.67 10.65 -9.80
CA ARG A 162 6.18 9.30 -10.08
C ARG A 162 6.99 8.69 -11.21
N TRP A 163 7.59 7.54 -10.94
CA TRP A 163 8.36 6.78 -11.91
C TRP A 163 8.04 5.31 -11.72
N PHE A 164 7.71 4.60 -12.80
CA PHE A 164 7.57 3.16 -12.77
C PHE A 164 8.56 2.48 -13.72
N ASP A 165 9.37 1.58 -13.17
CA ASP A 165 10.28 0.71 -13.91
C ASP A 165 9.63 -0.67 -14.10
N PRO A 166 9.05 -0.95 -15.27
CA PRO A 166 8.38 -2.23 -15.53
C PRO A 166 9.37 -3.41 -15.62
N THR A 167 10.67 -3.17 -15.78
CA THR A 167 11.67 -4.25 -15.87
C THR A 167 12.01 -4.83 -14.50
N ARG A 168 11.90 -4.00 -13.44
CA ARG A 168 12.13 -4.39 -12.05
C ARG A 168 10.85 -4.46 -11.21
N ASN A 169 9.71 -4.06 -11.76
CA ASN A 169 8.47 -3.83 -11.01
C ASN A 169 8.62 -2.83 -9.86
N VAL A 170 9.47 -1.81 -10.05
CA VAL A 170 9.76 -0.81 -9.02
C VAL A 170 9.01 0.48 -9.32
N PHE A 171 8.19 0.91 -8.37
CA PHE A 171 7.65 2.26 -8.34
C PHE A 171 8.55 3.15 -7.50
N LYS A 172 8.93 4.30 -8.04
CA LYS A 172 9.76 5.29 -7.37
C LYS A 172 8.98 6.57 -7.16
N PHE A 173 9.06 7.09 -5.94
CA PHE A 173 8.44 8.35 -5.52
C PHE A 173 9.45 9.20 -4.75
N ARG A 174 9.78 10.38 -5.28
CA ARG A 174 10.73 11.33 -4.69
C ARG A 174 12.08 10.73 -4.27
N GLY A 175 12.63 9.81 -5.05
CA GLY A 175 13.89 9.14 -4.74
C GLY A 175 13.74 7.76 -4.10
N GLU A 176 12.61 7.48 -3.45
CA GLU A 176 12.39 6.23 -2.73
C GLU A 176 11.79 5.16 -3.63
N GLU A 177 12.29 3.92 -3.52
CA GLU A 177 11.87 2.78 -4.33
C GLU A 177 10.94 1.84 -3.56
N PHE A 178 9.92 1.35 -4.25
CA PHE A 178 8.92 0.42 -3.75
C PHE A 178 8.77 -0.73 -4.75
N ASP A 179 9.12 -1.93 -4.31
CA ASP A 179 8.95 -3.15 -5.10
C ASP A 179 7.48 -3.57 -5.09
N LEU A 180 6.80 -3.33 -6.21
CA LEU A 180 5.38 -3.66 -6.36
C LEU A 180 5.13 -5.16 -6.38
N GLN A 181 6.09 -5.98 -6.86
CA GLN A 181 5.96 -7.42 -6.89
C GLN A 181 6.03 -8.02 -5.48
N THR A 182 6.96 -7.53 -4.65
CA THR A 182 7.07 -7.94 -3.25
C THR A 182 5.80 -7.59 -2.47
N ILE A 183 5.26 -6.37 -2.67
CA ILE A 183 3.98 -5.96 -2.06
C ILE A 183 2.83 -6.84 -2.57
N ALA A 184 2.75 -7.10 -3.88
CA ALA A 184 1.66 -7.88 -4.47
C ALA A 184 1.67 -9.33 -3.98
N THR A 185 2.85 -9.92 -3.84
CA THR A 185 3.04 -11.27 -3.29
C THR A 185 2.56 -11.35 -1.84
N SER A 186 2.88 -10.34 -1.02
CA SER A 186 2.36 -10.28 0.34
C SER A 186 0.84 -10.11 0.40
N ILE A 187 0.25 -9.32 -0.50
CA ILE A 187 -1.20 -9.14 -0.59
C ILE A 187 -1.91 -10.45 -1.00
N ASP A 188 -1.33 -11.21 -1.93
CA ASP A 188 -1.87 -12.51 -2.36
C ASP A 188 -1.79 -13.58 -1.26
N ALA A 189 -0.68 -13.61 -0.51
CA ALA A 189 -0.53 -14.47 0.65
C ALA A 189 -1.58 -14.15 1.72
N ILE A 190 -1.76 -12.87 2.06
CA ILE A 190 -2.78 -12.42 3.01
C ILE A 190 -4.18 -12.78 2.51
N LEU A 191 -4.50 -12.59 1.23
CA LEU A 191 -5.80 -12.96 0.66
C LEU A 191 -6.10 -14.46 0.83
N SER A 192 -5.10 -15.30 0.59
CA SER A 192 -5.22 -16.75 0.75
C SER A 192 -5.52 -17.13 2.21
N THR A 193 -4.82 -16.49 3.15
CA THR A 193 -5.09 -16.66 4.59
C THR A 193 -6.48 -16.13 4.97
N SER A 194 -6.89 -14.95 4.48
CA SER A 194 -8.21 -14.38 4.77
C SER A 194 -9.35 -15.31 4.36
N ARG A 195 -9.23 -15.98 3.20
CA ARG A 195 -10.24 -16.94 2.73
C ARG A 195 -10.36 -18.15 3.65
N THR A 196 -9.24 -18.63 4.16
CA THR A 196 -9.19 -19.74 5.12
C THR A 196 -9.84 -19.33 6.44
N LEU A 197 -9.42 -18.18 7.00
CA LEU A 197 -9.96 -17.65 8.26
C LEU A 197 -11.47 -17.36 8.19
N GLU A 198 -11.99 -16.86 7.07
CA GLU A 198 -13.45 -16.66 6.91
C GLU A 198 -14.22 -17.98 7.03
N ASN A 199 -13.71 -19.06 6.45
CA ASN A 199 -14.35 -20.38 6.51
C ASN A 199 -14.30 -20.93 7.94
N GLU A 200 -13.13 -20.86 8.59
CA GLU A 200 -12.98 -21.33 9.98
C GLU A 200 -13.87 -20.57 10.96
N LEU A 201 -13.93 -19.24 10.87
CA LEU A 201 -14.79 -18.43 11.73
C LEU A 201 -16.27 -18.72 11.50
N ARG A 202 -16.65 -19.00 10.25
CA ARG A 202 -18.00 -19.43 9.92
C ARG A 202 -18.32 -20.77 10.60
N GLU A 203 -17.45 -21.77 10.49
CA GLU A 203 -17.61 -23.08 11.14
C GLU A 203 -17.68 -22.98 12.67
N ARG A 204 -16.79 -22.19 13.29
CA ARG A 204 -16.80 -21.93 14.73
C ARG A 204 -18.17 -21.42 15.21
N ARG A 205 -18.76 -20.46 14.50
CA ARG A 205 -20.09 -19.90 14.82
C ARG A 205 -21.23 -20.92 14.69
N PHE A 206 -21.15 -21.83 13.72
CA PHE A 206 -22.16 -22.89 13.56
C PHE A 206 -22.05 -23.96 14.66
N ASN A 207 -20.85 -24.23 15.16
CA ASN A 207 -20.62 -25.23 16.21
C ASN A 207 -20.84 -24.70 17.63
N THR A 208 -21.06 -23.39 17.81
CA THR A 208 -21.36 -22.75 19.11
C THR A 208 -22.80 -22.26 19.25
N ALA A 209 -23.63 -22.43 18.21
CA ALA A 209 -25.06 -22.14 18.20
C ALA A 209 -25.90 -23.40 18.44
#